data_AF-A0A101K4J4-F1
#
_entry.id   AF-A0A101K4J4-F1
#
_cell.length_a   1.000
_cell.length_b   1.000
_cell.length_c   1.000
_cell.angle_alpha   90.00
_cell.angle_beta   90.00
_cell.angle_gamma   90.00
#
_symmetry.space_group_name_H-M   'P 1'
#
loop_
_entity.id
_entity.type
_entity.pdbx_description
1 polymer ?
#
loop_
_entity_poly.entity_id
_entity_poly.type
_entity_poly.pdbx_seq_one_letter_code
_entity_poly.pdbx_strand_id
1 'polypeptide(L)'
;MMAHDHTDRPNAYSHLAGHEVSTWSEEWRHECEVAYLAGLTAPKLSVMLDGVAGSTDREERGIKGVRGEAAVAALRAEIARFRQLTAQ
;
A
#
# COMPACT_ATOMS: atom_id res chain seq x y z
N MET A 1 25.30 -24.27 2.03
CA MET A 1 24.51 -23.18 1.40
C MET A 1 23.39 -23.86 0.63
N MET A 2 22.17 -23.87 1.17
CA MET A 2 21.04 -24.51 0.50
C MET A 2 20.52 -23.55 -0.56
N ALA A 3 20.57 -23.94 -1.83
CA ALA A 3 19.84 -23.25 -2.88
C ALA A 3 18.34 -23.44 -2.59
N HIS A 4 17.64 -22.39 -2.19
CA HIS A 4 16.19 -22.43 -2.11
C HIS A 4 15.65 -22.54 -3.54
N ASP A 5 15.08 -23.69 -3.87
CA ASP A 5 14.28 -23.88 -5.07
C ASP A 5 13.20 -22.78 -5.14
N HIS A 6 13.23 -21.98 -6.20
CA HIS A 6 12.33 -20.82 -6.36
C HIS A 6 11.00 -21.20 -7.04
N THR A 7 10.82 -22.48 -7.35
CA THR A 7 9.76 -22.99 -8.22
C THR A 7 8.42 -23.17 -7.49
N ASP A 8 8.39 -23.13 -6.16
CA ASP A 8 7.19 -23.37 -5.34
C ASP A 8 6.69 -22.10 -4.60
N ARG A 9 6.95 -20.92 -5.17
CA ARG A 9 6.49 -19.65 -4.58
C ARG A 9 5.06 -19.35 -5.01
N PRO A 10 4.14 -19.02 -4.08
CA PRO A 10 2.77 -18.72 -4.45
C PRO A 10 2.71 -17.42 -5.25
N ASN A 11 1.99 -17.47 -6.36
CA ASN A 11 1.50 -16.29 -7.05
C ASN A 11 0.16 -15.86 -6.46
N ALA A 12 -0.17 -14.58 -6.62
CA ALA A 12 -1.48 -14.04 -6.28
C ALA A 12 -1.95 -13.12 -7.40
N TYR A 13 -3.25 -13.07 -7.65
CA TYR A 13 -3.82 -12.12 -8.59
C TYR A 13 -3.75 -10.72 -7.99
N SER A 14 -3.04 -9.80 -8.65
CA SER A 14 -3.00 -8.39 -8.27
C SER A 14 -4.08 -7.64 -9.04
N HIS A 15 -4.99 -6.98 -8.32
CA HIS A 15 -6.02 -6.14 -8.93
C HIS A 15 -5.42 -4.91 -9.61
N LEU A 16 -4.39 -4.28 -9.02
CA LEU A 16 -3.73 -3.10 -9.58
C LEU A 16 -2.94 -3.43 -10.86
N ALA A 17 -2.29 -4.59 -10.89
CA ALA A 17 -1.51 -5.06 -12.03
C ALA A 17 -2.36 -5.77 -13.09
N GLY A 18 -3.53 -6.30 -12.71
CA GLY A 18 -4.47 -6.99 -13.62
C GLY A 18 -4.02 -8.40 -14.04
N HIS A 19 -3.02 -8.97 -13.37
CA HIS A 19 -2.45 -10.28 -13.68
C HIS A 19 -1.89 -10.95 -12.41
N GLU A 20 -1.49 -12.23 -12.53
CA GLU A 20 -0.80 -12.92 -11.45
C GLU A 20 0.61 -12.36 -11.25
N VAL A 21 0.92 -12.00 -10.00
CA VAL A 21 2.24 -11.55 -9.58
C VAL A 21 2.80 -12.49 -8.52
N SER A 22 4.12 -12.55 -8.41
CA SER A 22 4.75 -13.26 -7.31
C SER A 22 4.42 -12.58 -5.98
N THR A 23 4.08 -13.34 -4.95
CA THR A 23 3.83 -12.81 -3.60
C THR A 23 5.07 -12.17 -2.94
N TRP A 24 6.25 -12.29 -3.56
CA TRP A 24 7.50 -11.67 -3.10
C TRP A 24 7.91 -10.47 -3.95
N SER A 25 7.10 -10.12 -4.95
CA SER A 25 7.34 -8.97 -5.82
C SER A 25 7.06 -7.65 -5.09
N GLU A 26 7.70 -6.60 -5.57
CA GLU A 26 7.42 -5.23 -5.17
C GLU A 26 5.97 -4.82 -5.51
N GLU A 27 5.43 -5.34 -6.62
CA GLU A 27 4.03 -5.13 -7.03
C GLU A 27 3.05 -5.72 -6.01
N TRP A 28 3.29 -6.95 -5.54
CA TRP A 28 2.46 -7.55 -4.50
C TRP A 28 2.56 -6.83 -3.16
N ARG A 29 3.78 -6.43 -2.77
CA ARG A 29 4.00 -5.65 -1.55
C ARG A 29 3.23 -4.31 -1.61
N HIS A 30 3.29 -3.66 -2.77
CA HIS A 30 2.60 -2.39 -3.01
C HIS A 30 1.09 -2.54 -2.95
N GLU A 31 0.52 -3.55 -3.61
CA GLU A 31 -0.92 -3.80 -3.53
C GLU A 31 -1.38 -4.12 -2.11
N CYS A 32 -0.60 -4.87 -1.34
CA CYS A 32 -0.90 -5.14 0.07
C CYS A 32 -0.95 -3.85 0.91
N GLU A 33 -0.04 -2.91 0.68
CA GLU A 33 -0.08 -1.59 1.33
C GLU A 33 -1.34 -0.82 0.92
N VAL A 34 -1.64 -0.74 -0.38
CA VAL A 34 -2.83 -0.05 -0.89
C VAL A 34 -4.12 -0.68 -0.37
N ALA A 35 -4.23 -2.01 -0.36
CA ALA A 35 -5.38 -2.75 0.14
C ALA A 35 -5.60 -2.51 1.64
N TYR A 36 -4.53 -2.54 2.44
CA TYR A 36 -4.61 -2.19 3.86
C TYR A 36 -5.17 -0.77 4.07
N LEU A 37 -4.61 0.21 3.36
CA LEU A 37 -5.05 1.61 3.46
C LEU A 37 -6.49 1.81 2.95
N ALA A 38 -6.88 1.11 1.89
CA ALA A 38 -8.21 1.17 1.30
C ALA A 38 -9.31 0.68 2.26
N GLY A 39 -8.99 -0.27 3.16
CA GLY A 39 -9.89 -0.78 4.19
C GLY A 39 -10.05 0.11 5.42
N LEU A 40 -9.28 1.19 5.56
CA LEU A 40 -9.39 2.11 6.70
C LEU A 40 -10.59 3.07 6.55
N THR A 41 -11.17 3.46 7.69
CA THR A 41 -12.13 4.58 7.74
C THR A 41 -11.44 5.88 7.34
N ALA A 42 -12.20 6.85 6.79
CA ALA A 42 -11.64 8.11 6.32
C ALA A 42 -10.79 8.86 7.37
N PRO A 43 -11.21 8.97 8.66
CA PRO A 43 -10.38 9.63 9.68
C PRO A 43 -9.05 8.89 9.92
N LYS A 44 -9.09 7.56 10.02
CA LYS A 44 -7.89 6.76 10.26
C LYS A 44 -6.94 6.78 9.05
N LEU A 45 -7.49 6.77 7.84
CA LEU A 45 -6.71 6.91 6.61
C LEU A 45 -6.01 8.26 6.54
N SER A 46 -6.69 9.36 6.90
CA SER A 46 -6.06 10.69 6.92
C SER A 46 -4.91 10.75 7.91
N VAL A 47 -5.07 10.24 9.13
CA VAL A 47 -3.97 10.20 10.12
C VAL A 47 -2.79 9.36 9.60
N MET A 48 -3.04 8.19 9.00
CA MET A 48 -1.97 7.35 8.45
C MET A 48 -1.21 8.05 7.31
N LEU A 49 -1.91 8.72 6.40
CA LEU A 49 -1.30 9.39 5.26
C LEU A 49 -0.62 10.70 5.65
N ASP A 50 -1.31 11.57 6.40
CA ASP A 50 -0.90 12.95 6.63
C ASP A 50 -0.20 13.18 7.97
N GLY A 51 -0.36 12.26 8.93
CA GLY A 51 0.03 12.46 10.31
C GLY A 51 -1.04 13.16 11.15
N VAL A 52 -0.75 13.36 12.43
CA VAL A 52 -1.60 14.12 13.35
C VAL A 52 -1.34 15.62 13.15
N ALA A 53 -2.40 16.38 12.87
CA ALA A 53 -2.28 17.82 12.65
C ALA A 53 -1.74 18.55 13.90
N GLY A 54 -0.73 19.38 13.69
CA GLY A 54 -0.10 20.15 14.78
C GLY A 54 0.86 19.36 15.66
N SER A 55 1.05 18.06 15.41
CA SER A 55 2.03 17.27 16.14
C SER A 55 3.45 17.57 15.67
N THR A 56 4.37 17.67 16.63
CA THR A 56 5.82 17.72 16.39
C THR A 56 6.48 16.37 16.64
N ASP A 57 5.72 15.36 17.03
CA ASP A 57 6.25 14.02 17.27
C ASP A 57 6.62 13.36 15.94
N ARG A 58 7.84 12.84 15.88
CA ARG A 58 8.36 12.11 14.73
C ARG A 58 7.55 10.85 14.46
N GLU A 59 6.97 10.23 15.48
CA GLU A 59 6.14 9.02 15.34
C GLU A 59 4.76 9.35 14.73
N GLU A 60 4.30 10.59 14.86
CA GLU A 60 2.96 11.02 14.40
C GLU A 60 2.97 11.71 13.04
N ARG A 61 4.10 11.70 12.32
CA ARG A 61 4.28 12.40 11.03
C ARG A 61 3.56 11.76 9.83
N GLY A 62 2.98 10.58 10.01
CA GLY A 62 2.34 9.79 8.96
C GLY A 62 3.27 9.41 7.81
N ILE A 63 2.71 8.84 6.74
CA ILE A 63 3.47 8.48 5.53
C ILE A 63 4.05 9.74 4.86
N LYS A 64 3.33 10.86 4.88
CA LYS A 64 3.79 12.14 4.33
C LYS A 64 5.12 12.60 4.94
N GLY A 65 5.27 12.51 6.26
CA GLY A 65 6.51 12.90 6.93
C GLY A 65 7.69 11.93 6.74
N VAL A 66 7.46 10.74 6.17
CA VAL A 66 8.49 9.74 5.85
C VAL A 66 8.84 9.73 4.36
N ARG A 67 7.82 9.72 3.50
CA ARG A 67 7.93 9.50 2.05
C ARG A 67 7.62 10.75 1.21
N GLY A 68 7.15 11.82 1.83
CA GLY A 68 6.84 13.10 1.17
C GLY A 68 5.43 13.17 0.57
N GLU A 69 5.06 14.38 0.15
CA GLU A 69 3.71 14.68 -0.38
C GLU A 69 3.41 13.96 -1.68
N ALA A 70 4.38 13.85 -2.59
CA ALA A 70 4.21 13.19 -3.87
C ALA A 70 3.86 11.69 -3.71
N ALA A 71 4.50 11.01 -2.75
CA ALA A 71 4.20 9.62 -2.45
C ALA A 71 2.78 9.44 -1.89
N VAL A 72 2.33 10.37 -1.03
CA VAL A 72 0.96 10.35 -0.51
C VAL A 72 -0.07 10.65 -1.60
N ALA A 73 0.22 11.58 -2.51
CA ALA A 73 -0.65 11.85 -3.66
C ALA A 73 -0.81 10.61 -4.55
N ALA A 74 0.28 9.89 -4.83
CA ALA A 74 0.25 8.63 -5.56
C ALA A 74 -0.60 7.58 -4.82
N LEU A 75 -0.35 7.36 -3.53
CA LEU A 75 -1.11 6.41 -2.71
C LEU A 75 -2.61 6.73 -2.70
N ARG A 76 -3.01 8.01 -2.64
CA ARG A 76 -4.43 8.40 -2.71
C ARG A 76 -5.07 8.01 -4.03
N ALA A 77 -4.38 8.24 -5.14
CA ALA A 77 -4.87 7.87 -6.46
C ALA A 77 -5.00 6.34 -6.60
N GLU A 78 -4.03 5.60 -6.08
CA GLU A 78 -4.03 4.13 -6.11
C GLU A 78 -5.09 3.52 -5.20
N ILE A 79 -5.31 4.08 -4.00
CA ILE A 79 -6.41 3.67 -3.11
C ILE A 79 -7.77 3.87 -3.80
N ALA A 80 -7.94 5.02 -4.48
CA ALA A 80 -9.18 5.30 -5.22
C ALA A 80 -9.38 4.29 -6.36
N ARG A 81 -8.33 4.01 -7.13
CA ARG A 81 -8.34 3.01 -8.21
C ARG A 81 -8.61 1.60 -7.68
N PHE A 82 -7.94 1.19 -6.60
CA PHE A 82 -8.13 -0.13 -5.99
C PHE A 82 -9.58 -0.32 -5.55
N ARG A 83 -10.16 0.65 -4.85
CA ARG A 83 -11.59 0.62 -4.45
C ARG A 83 -12.53 0.47 -5.63
N GLN A 84 -12.24 1.09 -6.77
CA GLN A 84 -13.04 0.92 -7.99
C GLN A 84 -12.92 -0.49 -8.58
N LEU A 85 -11.71 -1.06 -8.56
CA LEU A 85 -11.44 -2.40 -9.10
C LEU A 85 -12.04 -3.51 -8.24
N THR A 86 -12.09 -3.34 -6.92
CA THR A 86 -12.57 -4.37 -5.97
C THR A 86 -14.02 -4.18 -5.51
N ALA A 87 -14.72 -3.14 -5.97
CA ALA A 87 -16.14 -2.93 -5.67
C ALA A 87 -17.09 -3.72 -6.59
N GLN A 88 -16.53 -4.53 -7.51
CA GLN A 88 -17.26 -5.37 -8.46
C GLN A 88 -17.43 -6.80 -7.90
#